data_AF-A0A1B6KKR2-F1
#
_entry.id   AF-A0A1B6KKR2-F1
#
_cell.length_a   1.000
_cell.length_b   1.000
_cell.length_c   1.000
_cell.angle_alpha   90.00
_cell.angle_beta   90.00
_cell.angle_gamma   90.00
#
_symmetry.space_group_name_H-M   'P 1'
#
loop_
_entity.id
_entity.type
_entity.pdbx_description
1 polymer ?
#
loop_
_entity_poly.entity_id
_entity_poly.type
_entity_poly.pdbx_seq_one_letter_code
_entity_poly.pdbx_strand_id
1 'polypeptide(L)'
;CPEASNSNKTGKKAETAKKDQLYTIYRPNTGLQLRQETLGELEKKYKKVECADAEKHWKQQYESSETTCSHAYWRGNCKNVTLGLDCEVGLRRRTYNVLAGSVLSVWTRVENILQTKTGHQTKMQVVRLRTAEGVKIVGTLIPKSCVESLREALASDAEKTNEEVF
;
A
#
# COMPACT_ATOMS: atom_id res chain seq x y z
N CYS A 1 -22.96 -26.13 3.75
CA CYS A 1 -23.78 -25.77 2.57
C CYS A 1 -25.11 -26.49 2.66
N PRO A 2 -26.26 -25.82 2.58
CA PRO A 2 -27.53 -26.51 2.32
C PRO A 2 -28.01 -26.33 0.87
N GLU A 3 -28.66 -27.38 0.39
CA GLU A 3 -29.14 -27.64 -0.98
C GLU A 3 -30.39 -26.83 -1.37
N ALA A 4 -30.62 -26.72 -2.69
CA ALA A 4 -31.66 -25.89 -3.30
C ALA A 4 -32.93 -26.69 -3.65
N SER A 5 -34.09 -26.12 -3.32
CA SER A 5 -35.41 -26.56 -3.80
C SER A 5 -36.08 -25.43 -4.58
N ASN A 6 -36.61 -25.77 -5.76
CA ASN A 6 -37.06 -24.85 -6.80
C ASN A 6 -38.52 -24.40 -6.62
N SER A 7 -38.86 -23.14 -6.93
CA SER A 7 -40.24 -22.66 -7.14
C SER A 7 -40.29 -21.39 -8.01
N ASN A 8 -40.85 -21.55 -9.21
CA ASN A 8 -40.78 -20.62 -10.34
C ASN A 8 -41.97 -19.63 -10.37
N LYS A 9 -41.82 -18.47 -9.72
CA LYS A 9 -42.49 -17.16 -10.04
C LYS A 9 -42.16 -16.07 -9.01
N THR A 10 -41.78 -16.46 -7.79
CA THR A 10 -41.07 -15.66 -6.79
C THR A 10 -39.58 -15.48 -7.11
N GLY A 11 -39.06 -16.29 -8.05
CA GLY A 11 -37.65 -16.36 -8.41
C GLY A 11 -37.03 -15.07 -8.94
N LYS A 12 -37.73 -14.27 -9.77
CA LYS A 12 -37.13 -13.03 -10.33
C LYS A 12 -36.84 -11.97 -9.26
N LYS A 13 -37.76 -11.74 -8.32
CA LYS A 13 -37.58 -10.81 -7.18
C LYS A 13 -36.55 -11.34 -6.18
N ALA A 14 -36.54 -12.65 -5.92
CA ALA A 14 -35.55 -13.27 -5.04
C ALA A 14 -34.13 -13.26 -5.65
N GLU A 15 -34.00 -13.46 -6.97
CA GLU A 15 -32.73 -13.34 -7.69
C GLU A 15 -32.20 -11.89 -7.68
N THR A 16 -33.08 -10.90 -7.86
CA THR A 16 -32.67 -9.48 -7.76
C THR A 16 -32.21 -9.16 -6.35
N ALA A 17 -32.98 -9.54 -5.34
CA ALA A 17 -32.61 -9.37 -3.93
C ALA A 17 -31.28 -10.07 -3.58
N LYS A 18 -30.98 -11.23 -4.19
CA LYS A 18 -29.71 -11.92 -4.02
C LYS A 18 -28.55 -11.20 -4.72
N LYS A 19 -28.78 -10.63 -5.90
CA LYS A 19 -27.78 -9.85 -6.65
C LYS A 19 -27.46 -8.53 -5.97
N ASP A 20 -28.41 -7.94 -5.24
CA ASP A 20 -28.25 -6.69 -4.49
C ASP A 20 -27.62 -6.90 -3.10
N GLN A 21 -27.43 -8.15 -2.67
CA GLN A 21 -26.79 -8.45 -1.40
C GLN A 21 -25.35 -7.96 -1.39
N LEU A 22 -24.99 -7.22 -0.33
CA LEU A 22 -23.67 -6.63 -0.13
C LEU A 22 -22.70 -7.61 0.54
N TYR A 23 -21.49 -7.65 0.01
CA TYR A 23 -20.39 -8.48 0.50
C TYR A 23 -19.16 -7.61 0.75
N THR A 24 -18.43 -7.95 1.81
CA THR A 24 -17.13 -7.35 2.09
C THR A 24 -16.04 -8.20 1.44
N ILE A 25 -15.09 -7.57 0.76
CA ILE A 25 -14.06 -8.25 -0.03
C ILE A 25 -12.76 -8.30 0.78
N TYR A 26 -12.11 -9.47 0.79
CA TYR A 26 -10.71 -9.60 1.17
C TYR A 26 -9.86 -9.71 -0.09
N ARG A 27 -8.73 -9.00 -0.13
CA ARG A 27 -7.73 -9.11 -1.20
C ARG A 27 -6.38 -9.53 -0.62
N PRO A 28 -5.57 -10.32 -1.35
CA PRO A 28 -4.25 -10.71 -0.89
C PRO A 28 -3.35 -9.52 -0.56
N ASN A 29 -3.43 -8.46 -1.37
CA ASN A 29 -2.52 -7.33 -1.27
C ASN A 29 -2.96 -6.26 -0.25
N THR A 30 -4.26 -5.96 -0.14
CA THR A 30 -4.76 -4.87 0.74
C THR A 30 -5.54 -5.36 1.94
N GLY A 31 -5.76 -6.68 2.07
CA GLY A 31 -6.61 -7.25 3.11
C GLY A 31 -8.08 -6.85 2.94
N LEU A 32 -8.73 -6.53 4.05
CA LEU A 32 -10.15 -6.20 4.11
C LEU A 32 -10.47 -4.87 3.42
N GLN A 33 -11.34 -4.91 2.43
CA GLN A 33 -11.81 -3.73 1.72
C GLN A 33 -13.01 -3.11 2.45
N LEU A 34 -12.93 -1.81 2.78
CA LEU A 34 -14.01 -1.08 3.45
C LEU A 34 -15.27 -0.95 2.58
N ARG A 35 -15.08 -0.85 1.25
CA ARG A 35 -16.19 -0.75 0.30
C ARG A 35 -16.81 -2.13 0.12
N GLN A 36 -18.09 -2.24 0.43
CA GLN A 36 -18.87 -3.43 0.09
C GLN A 36 -19.26 -3.40 -1.39
N GLU A 37 -19.31 -4.57 -2.01
CA GLU A 37 -19.78 -4.75 -3.39
C GLU A 37 -20.99 -5.68 -3.40
N THR A 38 -21.89 -5.47 -4.35
CA THR A 38 -23.05 -6.35 -4.53
C THR A 38 -22.61 -7.67 -5.15
N LEU A 39 -23.34 -8.75 -4.87
CA LEU A 39 -23.08 -10.05 -5.50
C LEU A 39 -23.09 -9.96 -7.03
N GLY A 40 -24.00 -9.16 -7.60
CA GLY A 40 -24.09 -8.94 -9.04
C GLY A 40 -22.86 -8.24 -9.64
N GLU A 41 -22.17 -7.36 -8.92
CA GLU A 41 -20.88 -6.79 -9.35
C GLU A 41 -19.76 -7.82 -9.28
N LEU A 42 -19.76 -8.65 -8.23
CA LEU A 42 -18.75 -9.68 -8.03
C LEU A 42 -18.82 -10.75 -9.12
N GLU A 43 -20.02 -11.24 -9.45
CA GLU A 43 -20.22 -12.25 -10.50
C GLU A 43 -19.84 -11.74 -11.90
N LYS A 44 -19.83 -10.42 -12.13
CA LYS A 44 -19.33 -9.83 -13.39
C LYS A 44 -17.81 -9.78 -13.46
N LYS A 45 -17.14 -9.57 -12.32
CA LYS A 45 -15.68 -9.37 -12.24
C LYS A 45 -14.93 -10.67 -11.97
N TYR A 46 -15.58 -11.64 -11.33
CA TYR A 46 -14.95 -12.82 -10.77
C TYR A 46 -15.74 -14.08 -11.09
N LYS A 47 -15.01 -15.18 -11.22
CA LYS A 47 -15.58 -16.52 -11.30
C LYS A 47 -15.40 -17.20 -9.95
N LYS A 48 -16.45 -17.85 -9.44
CA LYS A 48 -16.34 -18.70 -8.26
C LYS A 48 -15.47 -19.92 -8.58
N VAL A 49 -14.49 -20.18 -7.73
CA VAL A 49 -13.52 -21.28 -7.85
C VAL A 49 -13.40 -21.99 -6.50
N GLU A 50 -12.91 -23.23 -6.53
CA GLU A 50 -12.60 -23.98 -5.31
C GLU A 50 -11.32 -23.43 -4.65
N CYS A 51 -11.18 -23.67 -3.34
CA CYS A 51 -10.05 -23.15 -2.57
C CYS A 51 -8.69 -23.63 -3.10
N ALA A 52 -8.59 -24.89 -3.56
CA ALA A 52 -7.36 -25.46 -4.09
C ALA A 52 -6.86 -24.72 -5.35
N ASP A 53 -7.77 -24.34 -6.24
CA ASP A 53 -7.43 -23.58 -7.45
C ASP A 53 -7.07 -22.12 -7.13
N ALA A 54 -7.74 -21.54 -6.12
CA ALA A 54 -7.51 -20.16 -5.70
C ALA A 54 -6.18 -19.96 -4.97
N GLU A 55 -5.75 -20.92 -4.16
CA GLU A 55 -4.62 -20.78 -3.23
C GLU A 55 -3.34 -20.36 -3.95
N LYS A 56 -3.01 -21.00 -5.07
CA LYS A 56 -1.81 -20.70 -5.84
C LYS A 56 -1.79 -19.25 -6.33
N HIS A 57 -2.89 -18.81 -6.95
CA HIS A 57 -3.02 -17.44 -7.45
C HIS A 57 -3.01 -16.42 -6.32
N TRP A 58 -3.64 -16.75 -5.19
CA TRP A 58 -3.66 -15.91 -4.01
C TRP A 58 -2.26 -15.69 -3.43
N LYS A 59 -1.47 -16.76 -3.27
CA LYS A 59 -0.08 -16.68 -2.80
C LYS A 59 0.80 -15.88 -3.75
N GLN A 60 0.72 -16.16 -5.04
CA GLN A 60 1.48 -15.41 -6.06
C GLN A 60 1.17 -13.91 -6.02
N GLN A 61 -0.10 -13.54 -5.91
CA GLN A 61 -0.49 -12.14 -5.81
C GLN A 61 -0.01 -11.53 -4.48
N TYR A 62 -0.11 -12.25 -3.37
CA TYR A 62 0.37 -11.82 -2.06
C TYR A 62 1.88 -11.53 -2.10
N GLU A 63 2.68 -12.46 -2.59
CA GLU A 63 4.14 -12.34 -2.71
C GLU A 63 4.52 -11.18 -3.64
N SER A 64 3.94 -11.13 -4.85
CA SER A 64 4.23 -10.08 -5.82
C SER A 64 3.87 -8.69 -5.31
N SER A 65 2.78 -8.55 -4.54
CA SER A 65 2.34 -7.27 -4.00
C SER A 65 3.26 -6.64 -2.95
N GLU A 66 4.35 -7.30 -2.56
CA GLU A 66 5.37 -6.68 -1.73
C GLU A 66 6.12 -5.56 -2.44
N THR A 67 6.43 -5.74 -3.73
CA THR A 67 7.24 -4.81 -4.52
C THR A 67 6.61 -4.43 -5.85
N THR A 68 5.66 -5.21 -6.35
CA THR A 68 5.03 -5.02 -7.66
C THR A 68 3.66 -4.40 -7.49
N CYS A 69 3.45 -3.20 -8.06
CA CYS A 69 2.16 -2.54 -8.01
C CYS A 69 1.09 -3.34 -8.79
N SER A 70 -0.17 -3.16 -8.45
CA SER A 70 -1.27 -3.89 -9.10
C SER A 70 -1.36 -3.62 -10.61
N HIS A 71 -0.91 -2.44 -11.08
CA HIS A 71 -0.83 -2.15 -12.51
C HIS A 71 0.14 -3.09 -13.22
N ALA A 72 1.37 -3.19 -12.71
CA ALA A 72 2.39 -4.07 -13.29
C ALA A 72 1.99 -5.55 -13.17
N TYR A 73 1.40 -5.96 -12.04
CA TYR A 73 0.94 -7.34 -11.86
C TYR A 73 -0.14 -7.75 -12.88
N TRP A 74 -1.18 -6.93 -13.06
CA TRP A 74 -2.32 -7.28 -13.93
C TRP A 74 -2.11 -6.93 -15.41
N ARG A 75 -1.34 -5.87 -15.72
CA ARG A 75 -1.16 -5.37 -17.10
C ARG A 75 0.24 -5.64 -17.65
N GLY A 76 1.16 -6.16 -16.85
CA GLY A 76 2.57 -6.36 -17.22
C GLY A 76 3.41 -5.07 -17.26
N ASN A 77 2.80 -3.90 -17.11
CA ASN A 77 3.50 -2.62 -17.08
C ASN A 77 2.82 -1.61 -16.15
N CYS A 78 3.61 -0.63 -15.69
CA CYS A 78 3.09 0.51 -14.93
C CYS A 78 3.72 1.79 -15.48
N LYS A 79 2.89 2.71 -15.96
CA LYS A 79 3.35 3.99 -16.53
C LYS A 79 4.29 4.76 -15.60
N ASN A 80 4.00 4.79 -14.29
CA ASN A 80 4.87 5.46 -13.31
C ASN A 80 6.24 4.80 -13.27
N VAL A 81 6.30 3.48 -13.11
CA VAL A 81 7.56 2.73 -13.05
C VAL A 81 8.35 2.87 -14.35
N THR A 82 7.68 2.82 -15.51
CA THR A 82 8.31 3.03 -16.82
C THR A 82 8.92 4.43 -16.96
N LEU A 83 8.33 5.45 -16.31
CA LEU A 83 8.87 6.81 -16.25
C LEU A 83 9.91 7.00 -15.13
N GLY A 84 10.32 5.92 -14.45
CA GLY A 84 11.25 5.98 -13.33
C GLY A 84 10.63 6.51 -12.03
N LEU A 85 9.31 6.59 -11.94
CA LEU A 85 8.57 7.02 -10.75
C LEU A 85 8.10 5.81 -9.94
N ASP A 86 8.08 5.96 -8.62
CA ASP A 86 7.53 4.95 -7.73
C ASP A 86 6.01 4.80 -7.88
N CYS A 87 5.50 3.58 -7.69
CA CYS A 87 4.08 3.28 -7.69
C CYS A 87 3.72 2.37 -6.51
N GLU A 88 2.97 2.91 -5.54
CA GLU A 88 2.55 2.16 -4.34
C GLU A 88 1.14 1.57 -4.48
N VAL A 89 0.52 1.67 -5.67
CA VAL A 89 -0.85 1.24 -5.89
C VAL A 89 -0.94 -0.28 -5.77
N GLY A 90 -1.69 -0.73 -4.77
CA GLY A 90 -1.93 -2.15 -4.54
C GLY A 90 -0.74 -2.89 -3.93
N LEU A 91 0.26 -2.19 -3.37
CA LEU A 91 1.28 -2.83 -2.55
C LEU A 91 0.73 -3.19 -1.17
N ARG A 92 1.18 -4.34 -0.63
CA ARG A 92 0.83 -4.78 0.73
C ARG A 92 1.70 -4.15 1.81
N ARG A 93 2.89 -3.68 1.44
CA ARG A 93 3.80 -2.94 2.32
C ARG A 93 3.95 -1.52 1.81
N ARG A 94 3.98 -0.56 2.73
CA ARG A 94 4.37 0.82 2.45
C ARG A 94 5.62 1.14 3.25
N THR A 95 6.57 1.81 2.60
CA THR A 95 7.83 2.20 3.21
C THR A 95 7.78 3.70 3.47
N TYR A 96 7.93 4.07 4.74
CA TYR A 96 8.04 5.46 5.15
C TYR A 96 9.46 5.73 5.61
N ASN A 97 10.09 6.78 5.09
CA ASN A 97 11.41 7.20 5.53
C ASN A 97 11.24 8.26 6.61
N VAL A 98 11.85 8.07 7.77
CA VAL A 98 11.72 8.98 8.90
C VAL A 98 13.11 9.39 9.36
N LEU A 99 13.36 10.70 9.35
CA LEU A 99 14.57 11.27 9.95
C LEU A 99 14.30 11.54 11.42
N ALA A 100 15.03 10.86 12.31
CA ALA A 100 14.86 10.97 13.76
C ALA A 100 16.18 11.37 14.44
N GLY A 101 16.11 11.72 15.74
CA GLY A 101 17.25 12.20 16.52
C GLY A 101 17.27 13.71 16.68
N SER A 102 18.46 14.32 16.67
CA SER A 102 18.62 15.78 16.85
C SER A 102 18.34 16.56 15.56
N VAL A 103 17.14 16.39 14.99
CA VAL A 103 16.78 17.01 13.69
C VAL A 103 16.79 18.53 13.76
N LEU A 104 16.57 19.12 14.94
CA LEU A 104 16.55 20.56 15.14
C LEU A 104 17.89 21.24 14.80
N SER A 105 19.03 20.57 15.04
CA SER A 105 20.35 21.16 14.75
C SER A 105 20.63 21.28 13.25
N VAL A 106 19.96 20.47 12.43
CA VAL A 106 20.10 20.44 10.97
C VAL A 106 18.83 20.89 10.24
N TRP A 107 17.87 21.47 10.96
CA TRP A 107 16.52 21.76 10.48
C TRP A 107 16.50 22.54 9.17
N THR A 108 17.17 23.69 9.15
CA THR A 108 17.22 24.58 7.97
C THR A 108 17.83 23.88 6.76
N ARG A 109 18.85 23.02 6.95
CA ARG A 109 19.48 22.27 5.87
C ARG A 109 18.52 21.23 5.28
N VAL A 110 17.82 20.50 6.15
CA VAL A 110 16.80 19.51 5.74
C VAL A 110 15.66 20.20 4.98
N GLU A 111 15.16 21.32 5.50
CA GLU A 111 14.11 22.11 4.88
C GLU A 111 14.50 22.60 3.48
N ASN A 112 15.71 23.14 3.31
CA ASN A 112 16.21 23.61 2.02
C ASN A 112 16.27 22.48 0.96
N ILE A 113 16.72 21.29 1.34
CA ILE A 113 16.78 20.12 0.45
C ILE A 113 15.36 19.68 0.04
N LEU A 114 14.42 19.63 1.00
CA LEU A 114 13.03 19.30 0.73
C LEU A 114 12.39 20.31 -0.24
N GLN A 115 12.58 21.61 0.01
CA GLN A 115 12.06 22.68 -0.85
C GLN A 115 12.60 22.59 -2.29
N THR A 116 13.88 22.24 -2.46
CA THR A 116 14.52 22.12 -3.77
C THR A 116 13.95 20.96 -4.59
N LYS A 117 13.65 19.82 -3.94
CA LYS A 117 13.23 18.57 -4.61
C LYS A 117 11.72 18.42 -4.76
N THR A 118 10.94 19.03 -3.87
CA THR A 118 9.48 18.83 -3.80
C THR A 118 8.68 20.13 -3.93
N GLY A 119 9.37 21.27 -4.11
CA GLY A 119 8.76 22.59 -4.19
C GLY A 119 8.32 23.14 -2.83
N HIS A 120 7.81 24.37 -2.83
CA HIS A 120 7.41 25.12 -1.63
C HIS A 120 6.17 24.58 -0.89
N GLN A 121 5.60 23.45 -1.33
CA GLN A 121 4.39 22.88 -0.74
C GLN A 121 4.66 21.79 0.31
N THR A 122 5.90 21.31 0.43
CA THR A 122 6.24 20.26 1.38
C THR A 122 6.72 20.86 2.69
N LYS A 123 5.79 21.00 3.64
CA LYS A 123 6.12 21.34 5.02
C LYS A 123 6.69 20.10 5.72
N MET A 124 7.75 20.26 6.51
CA MET A 124 8.26 19.19 7.36
C MET A 124 7.15 18.74 8.32
N GLN A 125 6.77 17.45 8.24
CA GLN A 125 5.75 16.87 9.10
C GLN A 125 6.40 16.01 10.19
N VAL A 126 6.19 16.39 11.45
CA VAL A 126 6.60 15.59 12.59
C VAL A 126 5.65 14.40 12.75
N VAL A 127 6.22 13.21 12.85
CA VAL A 127 5.53 11.95 13.05
C VAL A 127 6.02 11.28 14.35
N ARG A 128 5.09 10.59 15.02
CA ARG A 128 5.39 9.73 16.15
C ARG A 128 5.00 8.31 15.76
N LEU A 129 5.94 7.38 15.85
CA LEU A 129 5.72 5.99 15.49
C LEU A 129 6.18 5.07 16.63
N ARG A 130 5.55 3.91 16.70
CA ARG A 130 5.90 2.83 17.62
C ARG A 130 6.22 1.60 16.79
N THR A 131 7.42 1.05 16.93
CA THR A 131 7.82 -0.18 16.24
C THR A 131 7.10 -1.39 16.85
N ALA A 132 7.17 -2.53 16.16
CA ALA A 132 6.56 -3.78 16.66
C ALA A 132 7.22 -4.24 17.98
N GLU A 133 8.50 -3.94 18.16
CA GLU A 133 9.31 -4.19 19.36
C GLU A 133 8.99 -3.18 20.48
N GLY A 134 8.09 -2.23 20.23
CA GLY A 134 7.61 -1.27 21.20
C GLY A 134 8.46 0.01 21.33
N VAL A 135 9.50 0.16 20.50
CA VAL A 135 10.34 1.36 20.47
C VAL A 135 9.54 2.55 19.96
N LYS A 136 9.57 3.66 20.71
CA LYS A 136 8.89 4.91 20.31
C LYS A 136 9.90 5.83 19.63
N ILE A 137 9.58 6.26 18.42
CA ILE A 137 10.42 7.15 17.62
C ILE A 137 9.62 8.41 17.30
N VAL A 138 10.25 9.56 17.47
CA VAL A 138 9.75 10.86 17.01
C VAL A 138 10.71 11.37 15.96
N GLY A 139 10.19 11.76 14.80
CA GLY A 139 11.00 12.23 13.69
C GLY A 139 10.18 12.98 12.65
N THR A 140 10.80 13.30 11.53
CA THR A 140 10.17 13.98 10.39
C THR A 140 10.01 13.01 9.24
N LEU A 141 8.83 13.00 8.61
CA LEU A 141 8.61 12.20 7.41
C LEU A 141 9.38 12.77 6.22
N ILE A 142 10.18 11.93 5.57
CA ILE A 142 11.01 12.30 4.43
C ILE A 142 10.46 11.63 3.16
N PRO A 143 10.11 12.41 2.12
CA PRO A 143 9.78 11.88 0.81
C PRO A 143 10.95 11.05 0.26
N LYS A 144 10.65 9.90 -0.34
CA LYS A 144 11.66 8.98 -0.88
C LYS A 144 12.63 9.64 -1.86
N SER A 145 12.15 10.59 -2.67
CA SER A 145 12.97 11.36 -3.62
C SER A 145 14.05 12.23 -2.97
N CYS A 146 13.94 12.52 -1.68
CA CYS A 146 14.86 13.37 -0.92
C CYS A 146 15.84 12.56 -0.06
N VAL A 147 15.61 11.26 0.12
CA VAL A 147 16.38 10.42 1.06
C VAL A 147 17.86 10.43 0.74
N GLU A 148 18.25 10.16 -0.51
CA GLU A 148 19.66 10.12 -0.90
C GLU A 148 20.34 11.48 -0.74
N SER A 149 19.71 12.56 -1.20
CA SER A 149 20.26 13.92 -1.05
C SER A 149 20.39 14.34 0.42
N LEU A 150 19.46 13.92 1.28
CA LEU A 150 19.56 14.15 2.71
C LEU A 150 20.66 13.31 3.35
N ARG A 151 20.80 12.04 2.94
CA ARG A 151 21.85 11.15 3.42
C ARG A 151 23.24 11.70 3.11
N GLU A 152 23.47 12.11 1.86
CA GLU A 152 24.72 12.74 1.43
C GLU A 152 25.00 14.04 2.20
N ALA A 153 23.99 14.90 2.34
CA ALA A 153 24.13 16.16 3.05
C ALA A 153 24.46 15.96 4.53
N LEU A 154 23.78 15.04 5.22
CA LEU A 154 24.03 14.82 6.65
C LEU A 154 25.34 14.05 6.88
N ALA A 155 25.76 13.22 5.93
CA ALA A 155 27.03 12.50 6.01
C ALA A 155 28.25 13.43 5.99
N SER A 156 28.18 14.63 5.38
CA SER A 156 29.31 15.57 5.37
C SER A 156 29.69 16.07 6.76
N ASP A 157 28.75 16.08 7.69
CA ASP A 157 28.93 16.60 9.05
C ASP A 157 29.10 15.46 10.06
N ALA A 158 29.02 14.21 9.61
CA ALA A 158 29.06 13.04 10.47
C ALA A 158 30.51 12.64 10.78
N GLU A 159 30.86 12.61 12.07
CA GLU A 159 32.14 12.03 12.51
C GLU A 159 32.19 10.51 12.29
N LYS A 160 31.03 9.83 12.37
CA LYS A 160 30.86 8.39 12.18
C LYS A 160 29.51 8.09 11.53
N THR A 161 29.52 7.19 10.57
CA THR A 161 28.32 6.67 9.92
C THR A 161 28.28 5.16 10.08
N ASN A 162 27.16 4.62 10.53
CA ASN A 162 26.90 3.18 10.59
C ASN A 162 25.60 2.87 9.85
N GLU A 163 25.54 1.71 9.20
CA GLU A 163 24.34 1.21 8.53
C GLU A 163 23.92 -0.09 9.22
N GLU A 164 22.74 -0.06 9.85
CA GLU A 164 22.17 -1.21 10.53
C GLU A 164 20.91 -1.65 9.79
N VAL A 165 20.86 -2.93 9.42
CA VAL A 165 19.68 -3.56 8.85
C VAL A 165 18.95 -4.26 9.99
N PHE A 166 17.78 -3.74 10.35
CA PHE A 166 16.91 -4.28 11.40
C PHE A 166 15.89 -5.26 10.83
#